data_AF-A0AAW5SZR2-F1
#
_entry.id   AF-A0AAW5SZR2-F1
#
_cell.length_a   1.000
_cell.length_b   1.000
_cell.length_c   1.000
_cell.angle_alpha   90.00
_cell.angle_beta   90.00
_cell.angle_gamma   90.00
#
_symmetry.space_group_name_H-M   'P 1'
#
loop_
_entity.id
_entity.type
_entity.pdbx_description
1 polymer ?
#
loop_
_entity_poly.entity_id
_entity_poly.type
_entity_poly.pdbx_seq_one_letter_code
_entity_poly.pdbx_strand_id
1 'polypeptide(L)'
;MVEDDERLYRIAAPGAQYQIEVAKAVDGETPAFPPQVAPAMAFAERRTRSYNLARAALDIEKRYLGSTFDPRRMSDVTLEAIFASEMAGLLARWTRERGDGVVPTAFVLSASSLRSGVWLWLEDDYRAMGCLRVVLEQLARIRTWRTKPEIARKLEARPQTTPRDWINKCGWNRLRVLLKALGEFAHGADPNNWYTAHDVLIRTNQGEDQHLAERTGRTSTLRNLINLLQGECAAWLEDIDPVISKGYWEVIRLDSDRVAQGTEHVLRSAWAARNMTTRGTTSSEDGMTPAADVAETAPSSDR
;
A
#
# COMPACT_ATOMS: atom_id res chain seq x y z
N MET A 1 29.83 -17.18 -17.69
CA MET A 1 29.70 -17.05 -16.22
C MET A 1 30.89 -16.24 -15.78
N VAL A 2 30.67 -15.14 -15.08
CA VAL A 2 31.75 -14.21 -14.69
C VAL A 2 32.56 -14.88 -13.58
N GLU A 3 33.86 -15.10 -13.80
CA GLU A 3 34.78 -15.84 -12.90
C GLU A 3 35.28 -15.04 -11.69
N ASP A 4 34.68 -13.88 -11.39
CA ASP A 4 35.24 -12.94 -10.41
C ASP A 4 34.14 -12.28 -9.56
N ASP A 5 33.46 -13.12 -8.77
CA ASP A 5 32.43 -12.71 -7.81
C ASP A 5 32.95 -11.67 -6.80
N GLU A 6 34.25 -11.72 -6.47
CA GLU A 6 34.89 -10.81 -5.53
C GLU A 6 35.04 -9.39 -6.12
N ARG A 7 35.38 -9.30 -7.41
CA ARG A 7 35.41 -8.02 -8.14
C ARG A 7 34.00 -7.45 -8.32
N LEU A 8 33.01 -8.29 -8.62
CA LEU A 8 31.61 -7.87 -8.71
C LEU A 8 31.11 -7.32 -7.36
N TYR A 9 31.45 -7.98 -6.25
CA TYR A 9 31.13 -7.54 -4.89
C TYR A 9 31.78 -6.19 -4.53
N ARG A 10 33.06 -5.99 -4.87
CA ARG A 10 33.77 -4.72 -4.62
C ARG A 10 33.22 -3.56 -5.44
N ILE A 11 32.73 -3.80 -6.65
CA ILE A 11 32.10 -2.77 -7.51
C ILE A 11 30.65 -2.50 -7.09
N ALA A 12 29.94 -3.51 -6.60
CA ALA A 12 28.56 -3.42 -6.12
C ALA A 12 28.42 -2.75 -4.73
N ALA A 13 29.41 -2.92 -3.85
CA ALA A 13 29.34 -2.49 -2.45
C ALA A 13 29.20 -0.97 -2.23
N PRO A 14 29.79 -0.08 -3.06
CA PRO A 14 29.51 1.34 -3.02
C PRO A 14 28.58 1.72 -4.18
N GLY A 15 27.26 1.65 -3.97
CA GLY A 15 26.27 2.03 -4.99
C GLY A 15 26.54 3.39 -5.67
N ALA A 16 27.20 4.33 -5.00
CA ALA A 16 27.63 5.60 -5.61
C ALA A 16 28.50 5.44 -6.87
N GLN A 17 29.30 4.37 -6.98
CA GLN A 17 30.20 4.12 -8.10
C GLN A 17 29.44 3.93 -9.42
N TYR A 18 28.28 3.26 -9.40
CA TYR A 18 27.47 3.06 -10.61
C TYR A 18 26.91 4.39 -11.15
N GLN A 19 26.42 5.29 -10.29
CA GLN A 19 25.89 6.58 -10.75
C GLN A 19 26.97 7.48 -11.35
N ILE A 20 28.16 7.51 -10.76
CA ILE A 20 29.32 8.27 -11.26
C ILE A 20 29.69 7.80 -12.67
N GLU A 21 29.77 6.49 -12.87
CA GLU A 21 30.16 5.89 -14.14
C GLU A 21 29.05 5.96 -15.21
N VAL A 22 27.77 5.98 -14.81
CA VAL A 22 26.65 6.29 -15.73
C VAL A 22 26.69 7.76 -16.15
N ALA A 23 26.99 8.69 -15.24
CA ALA A 23 27.13 10.10 -15.58
C ALA A 23 28.25 10.32 -16.62
N LYS A 24 29.42 9.69 -16.40
CA LYS A 24 30.50 9.62 -17.38
C LYS A 24 30.04 9.10 -18.74
N ALA A 25 29.25 8.02 -18.76
CA ALA A 25 28.69 7.47 -19.99
C ALA A 25 27.79 8.46 -20.75
N VAL A 26 26.96 9.21 -20.01
CA VAL A 26 26.09 10.26 -20.56
C VAL A 26 26.92 11.41 -21.13
N ASP A 27 28.05 11.73 -20.50
CA ASP A 27 29.01 12.75 -20.93
C ASP A 27 29.94 12.27 -22.06
N GLY A 28 29.75 11.04 -22.57
CA GLY A 28 30.50 10.47 -23.70
C GLY A 28 31.81 9.78 -23.31
N GLU A 29 32.10 9.64 -22.02
CA GLU A 29 33.25 8.88 -21.51
C GLU A 29 32.94 7.38 -21.45
N THR A 30 33.98 6.54 -21.53
CA THR A 30 33.81 5.08 -21.40
C THR A 30 33.73 4.71 -19.90
N PRO A 31 32.65 4.06 -19.44
CA PRO A 31 32.54 3.60 -18.05
C PRO A 31 33.67 2.63 -17.70
N ALA A 32 34.15 2.69 -16.46
CA ALA A 32 35.19 1.80 -15.95
C ALA A 32 34.77 0.31 -15.89
N PHE A 33 33.48 0.02 -16.07
CA PHE A 33 32.93 -1.32 -16.08
C PHE A 33 32.42 -1.74 -17.48
N PRO A 34 32.54 -3.04 -17.83
CA PRO A 34 31.98 -3.56 -19.07
C PRO A 34 30.44 -3.36 -19.16
N PRO A 35 29.87 -3.01 -20.33
CA PRO A 35 28.42 -2.84 -20.48
C PRO A 35 27.58 -4.05 -20.05
N GLN A 36 28.15 -5.26 -20.13
CA GLN A 36 27.49 -6.50 -19.77
C GLN A 36 27.25 -6.64 -18.26
N VAL A 37 28.06 -5.97 -17.41
CA VAL A 37 27.85 -5.96 -15.95
C VAL A 37 27.01 -4.78 -15.47
N ALA A 38 26.69 -3.84 -16.36
CA ALA A 38 25.89 -2.65 -16.04
C ALA A 38 24.54 -3.00 -15.37
N PRO A 39 23.76 -4.01 -15.83
CA PRO A 39 22.51 -4.36 -15.17
C PRO A 39 22.69 -4.89 -13.75
N ALA A 40 23.72 -5.72 -13.52
CA ALA A 40 24.04 -6.27 -12.20
C ALA A 40 24.50 -5.17 -11.24
N MET A 41 25.30 -4.22 -11.73
CA MET A 41 25.73 -3.05 -10.97
C MET A 41 24.58 -2.10 -10.67
N ALA A 42 23.69 -1.85 -11.63
CA ALA A 42 22.48 -1.06 -11.43
C ALA A 42 21.57 -1.69 -10.36
N PHE A 43 21.41 -3.01 -10.40
CA PHE A 43 20.66 -3.75 -9.40
C PHE A 43 21.31 -3.63 -8.03
N ALA A 44 22.62 -3.90 -7.92
CA ALA A 44 23.34 -3.82 -6.65
C ALA A 44 23.34 -2.41 -6.06
N GLU A 45 23.49 -1.38 -6.88
CA GLU A 45 23.38 0.02 -6.48
C GLU A 45 22.01 0.32 -5.86
N ARG A 46 20.94 -0.05 -6.57
CA ARG A 46 19.57 0.18 -6.11
C ARG A 46 19.31 -0.54 -4.80
N ARG A 47 19.70 -1.82 -4.71
CA ARG A 47 19.55 -2.62 -3.49
C ARG A 47 20.37 -2.07 -2.32
N THR A 48 21.58 -1.60 -2.57
CA THR A 48 22.44 -0.99 -1.53
C THR A 48 21.85 0.32 -1.02
N ARG A 49 21.32 1.17 -1.91
CA ARG A 49 20.59 2.39 -1.50
C ARG A 49 19.35 2.07 -0.68
N SER A 50 18.51 1.16 -1.15
CA SER A 50 17.32 0.72 -0.41
C SER A 50 17.69 0.17 0.97
N TYR A 51 18.75 -0.66 1.07
CA TYR A 51 19.26 -1.16 2.35
C TYR A 51 19.71 -0.03 3.27
N ASN A 52 20.49 0.93 2.76
CA ASN A 52 20.98 2.06 3.56
C ASN A 52 19.83 2.95 4.07
N LEU A 53 18.82 3.21 3.23
CA LEU A 53 17.62 3.94 3.62
C LEU A 53 16.82 3.18 4.67
N ALA A 54 16.57 1.88 4.46
CA ALA A 54 15.87 1.03 5.42
C ALA A 54 16.60 0.96 6.77
N ARG A 55 17.94 0.86 6.77
CA ARG A 55 18.76 0.88 7.98
C ARG A 55 18.65 2.21 8.72
N ALA A 56 18.73 3.34 8.00
CA ALA A 56 18.58 4.66 8.60
C ALA A 56 17.16 4.86 9.18
N ALA A 57 16.13 4.42 8.45
CA ALA A 57 14.74 4.45 8.92
C ALA A 57 14.56 3.61 10.19
N LEU A 58 15.14 2.41 10.23
CA LEU A 58 15.12 1.53 11.41
C LEU A 58 15.80 2.19 12.62
N ASP A 59 16.94 2.85 12.43
CA ASP A 59 17.63 3.55 13.52
C ASP A 59 16.86 4.79 14.02
N ILE A 60 16.11 5.46 13.14
CA ILE A 60 15.19 6.52 13.52
C ILE A 60 14.00 5.94 14.30
N GLU A 61 13.41 4.86 13.82
CA GLU A 61 12.26 4.19 14.46
C GLU A 61 12.62 3.66 15.86
N LYS A 62 13.79 3.01 16.00
CA LYS A 62 14.31 2.56 17.30
C LYS A 62 14.46 3.71 18.29
N ARG A 63 15.03 4.85 17.85
CA ARG A 63 15.20 6.03 18.70
C ARG A 63 13.86 6.63 19.11
N TYR A 64 12.89 6.65 18.19
CA TYR A 64 11.57 7.21 18.43
C TYR A 64 10.73 6.34 19.37
N LEU A 65 10.61 5.05 19.07
CA LEU A 65 9.77 4.11 19.83
C LEU A 65 10.43 3.69 21.17
N GLY A 66 11.75 3.81 21.30
CA GLY A 66 12.48 3.50 22.53
C GLY A 66 12.17 2.09 23.02
N SER A 67 11.67 1.97 24.25
CA SER A 67 11.30 0.68 24.85
C SER A 67 10.10 -0.02 24.20
N THR A 68 9.34 0.68 23.35
CA THR A 68 8.19 0.11 22.62
C THR A 68 8.55 -0.39 21.23
N PHE A 69 9.81 -0.21 20.81
CA PHE A 69 10.32 -0.76 19.56
C PHE A 69 10.29 -2.29 19.62
N ASP A 70 9.58 -2.90 18.67
CA ASP A 70 9.50 -4.35 18.56
C ASP A 70 9.84 -4.79 17.13
N PRO A 71 11.03 -5.39 16.90
CA PRO A 71 11.43 -5.84 15.57
C PRO A 71 10.57 -6.98 15.05
N ARG A 72 9.83 -7.68 15.92
CA ARG A 72 8.97 -8.81 15.53
C ARG A 72 7.71 -8.35 14.80
N ARG A 73 7.29 -7.10 14.97
CA ARG A 73 6.10 -6.56 14.29
C ARG A 73 6.13 -6.73 12.77
N MET A 74 7.30 -6.56 12.14
CA MET A 74 7.42 -6.80 10.69
C MET A 74 7.27 -8.27 10.34
N SER A 75 7.86 -9.16 11.14
CA SER A 75 7.71 -10.61 10.98
C SER A 75 6.26 -11.04 11.17
N ASP A 76 5.56 -10.48 12.16
CA ASP A 76 4.16 -10.77 12.42
C ASP A 76 3.29 -10.38 11.22
N VAL A 77 3.44 -9.15 10.69
CA VAL A 77 2.69 -8.69 9.49
C VAL A 77 2.97 -9.59 8.29
N THR A 78 4.22 -10.02 8.11
CA THR A 78 4.61 -10.91 7.01
C THR A 78 3.96 -12.29 7.16
N LEU A 79 3.97 -12.86 8.37
CA LEU A 79 3.34 -14.14 8.67
C LEU A 79 1.81 -14.07 8.51
N GLU A 80 1.17 -13.03 9.04
CA GLU A 80 -0.27 -12.80 8.90
C GLU A 80 -0.67 -12.72 7.42
N ALA A 81 0.13 -12.03 6.60
CA ALA A 81 -0.11 -11.94 5.16
C ALA A 81 0.09 -13.27 4.44
N ILE A 82 1.11 -14.05 4.80
CA ILE A 82 1.32 -15.41 4.27
C ILE A 82 0.09 -16.26 4.56
N PHE A 83 -0.35 -16.33 5.82
CA PHE A 83 -1.54 -17.11 6.19
C PHE A 83 -2.79 -16.68 5.42
N ALA A 84 -3.02 -15.37 5.29
CA ALA A 84 -4.15 -14.84 4.54
C ALA A 84 -4.08 -15.20 3.04
N SER A 85 -2.89 -15.08 2.43
CA SER A 85 -2.67 -15.40 1.02
C SER A 85 -2.73 -16.90 0.72
N GLU A 86 -2.19 -17.76 1.60
CA GLU A 86 -2.28 -19.21 1.45
C GLU A 86 -3.72 -19.69 1.60
N MET A 87 -4.45 -19.19 2.61
CA MET A 87 -5.85 -19.55 2.81
C MET A 87 -6.73 -19.08 1.66
N ALA A 88 -6.52 -17.86 1.16
CA ALA A 88 -7.19 -17.39 -0.05
C ALA A 88 -6.88 -18.28 -1.26
N GLY A 89 -5.65 -18.77 -1.40
CA GLY A 89 -5.27 -19.73 -2.44
C GLY A 89 -6.00 -21.08 -2.32
N LEU A 90 -6.13 -21.61 -1.11
CA LEU A 90 -6.91 -22.84 -0.84
C LEU A 90 -8.39 -22.65 -1.13
N LEU A 91 -8.98 -21.54 -0.67
CA LEU A 91 -10.37 -21.20 -0.94
C LEU A 91 -10.64 -21.04 -2.43
N ALA A 92 -9.71 -20.48 -3.20
CA ALA A 92 -9.86 -20.42 -4.64
C ALA A 92 -9.99 -21.81 -5.27
N ARG A 93 -9.24 -22.79 -4.77
CA ARG A 93 -9.33 -24.18 -5.24
C ARG A 93 -10.65 -24.81 -4.83
N TRP A 94 -11.03 -24.73 -3.55
CA TRP A 94 -12.25 -25.35 -3.04
C TRP A 94 -13.52 -24.76 -3.66
N THR A 95 -13.58 -23.43 -3.82
CA THR A 95 -14.70 -22.76 -4.50
C THR A 95 -14.76 -23.11 -5.99
N ARG A 96 -13.62 -23.42 -6.63
CA ARG A 96 -13.59 -23.91 -8.01
C ARG A 96 -14.17 -25.32 -8.10
N GLU A 97 -13.75 -26.21 -7.19
CA GLU A 97 -14.23 -27.60 -7.11
C GLU A 97 -15.74 -27.66 -6.83
N ARG A 98 -16.28 -26.70 -6.07
CA ARG A 98 -17.72 -26.51 -5.82
C ARG A 98 -18.51 -25.94 -7.02
N GLY A 99 -17.82 -25.34 -7.99
CA GLY A 99 -18.46 -24.69 -9.13
C GLY A 99 -18.97 -23.27 -8.86
N ASP A 100 -18.37 -22.53 -7.92
CA ASP A 100 -18.77 -21.16 -7.53
C ASP A 100 -18.37 -20.07 -8.57
N GLY A 101 -18.31 -20.45 -9.85
CA GLY A 101 -18.09 -19.56 -10.98
C GLY A 101 -16.80 -18.76 -10.91
N VAL A 102 -16.93 -17.44 -10.70
CA VAL A 102 -15.84 -16.45 -10.77
C VAL A 102 -15.19 -16.14 -9.42
N VAL A 103 -15.77 -16.64 -8.31
CA VAL A 103 -15.21 -16.49 -6.95
C VAL A 103 -13.77 -16.99 -6.84
N PRO A 104 -13.37 -18.14 -7.45
CA PRO A 104 -11.99 -18.60 -7.46
C PRO A 104 -11.00 -17.55 -7.96
N THR A 105 -11.35 -16.84 -9.04
CA THR A 105 -10.48 -15.82 -9.64
C THR A 105 -10.27 -14.65 -8.68
N ALA A 106 -11.33 -14.22 -8.00
CA ALA A 106 -11.22 -13.14 -7.02
C ALA A 106 -10.27 -13.51 -5.87
N PHE A 107 -10.38 -14.73 -5.34
CA PHE A 107 -9.46 -15.24 -4.32
C PHE A 107 -8.01 -15.35 -4.81
N VAL A 108 -7.76 -15.88 -6.01
CA VAL A 108 -6.41 -15.96 -6.59
C VAL A 108 -5.80 -14.57 -6.74
N LEU A 109 -6.57 -13.61 -7.25
CA LEU A 109 -6.11 -12.23 -7.41
C LEU A 109 -5.82 -11.57 -6.06
N SER A 110 -6.71 -11.71 -5.06
CA SER A 110 -6.44 -11.24 -3.69
C SER A 110 -5.15 -11.85 -3.13
N ALA A 111 -4.98 -13.17 -3.25
CA ALA A 111 -3.81 -13.87 -2.74
C ALA A 111 -2.51 -13.40 -3.41
N SER A 112 -2.52 -13.27 -4.73
CA SER A 112 -1.36 -12.90 -5.54
C SER A 112 -0.99 -11.44 -5.33
N SER A 113 -1.99 -10.54 -5.34
CA SER A 113 -1.79 -9.13 -5.07
C SER A 113 -1.32 -8.86 -3.65
N LEU A 114 -1.82 -9.58 -2.64
CA LEU A 114 -1.33 -9.42 -1.28
C LEU A 114 0.14 -9.86 -1.16
N ARG A 115 0.53 -11.01 -1.72
CA ARG A 115 1.94 -11.46 -1.73
C ARG A 115 2.85 -10.40 -2.37
N SER A 116 2.49 -9.92 -3.57
CA SER A 116 3.27 -8.87 -4.24
C SER A 116 3.29 -7.55 -3.46
N GLY A 117 2.17 -7.18 -2.85
CA GLY A 117 2.04 -5.97 -2.05
C GLY A 117 2.94 -5.98 -0.81
N VAL A 118 3.06 -7.12 -0.12
CA VAL A 118 3.98 -7.29 1.01
C VAL A 118 5.43 -7.16 0.57
N TRP A 119 5.82 -7.79 -0.54
CA TRP A 119 7.17 -7.67 -1.07
C TRP A 119 7.54 -6.23 -1.39
N LEU A 120 6.66 -5.51 -2.10
CA LEU A 120 6.87 -4.10 -2.42
C LEU A 120 6.86 -3.22 -1.17
N TRP A 121 6.03 -3.54 -0.17
CA TRP A 121 6.01 -2.82 1.10
C TRP A 121 7.33 -2.98 1.87
N LEU A 122 7.92 -4.17 1.89
CA LEU A 122 9.25 -4.41 2.47
C LEU A 122 10.36 -3.63 1.77
N GLU A 123 10.19 -3.32 0.48
CA GLU A 123 11.10 -2.49 -0.30
C GLU A 123 10.83 -0.99 -0.17
N ASP A 124 9.89 -0.60 0.70
CA ASP A 124 9.43 0.77 0.87
C ASP A 124 8.79 1.38 -0.39
N ASP A 125 8.31 0.54 -1.32
CA ASP A 125 7.83 0.96 -2.63
C ASP A 125 6.33 1.30 -2.63
N TYR A 126 5.98 2.50 -3.13
CA TYR A 126 4.60 2.99 -3.16
C TYR A 126 3.67 2.16 -4.06
N ARG A 127 4.21 1.42 -5.04
CA ARG A 127 3.44 0.49 -5.88
C ARG A 127 2.79 -0.63 -5.07
N ALA A 128 3.27 -0.89 -3.85
CA ALA A 128 2.58 -1.76 -2.89
C ALA A 128 1.11 -1.36 -2.71
N MET A 129 0.80 -0.05 -2.67
CA MET A 129 -0.57 0.43 -2.53
C MET A 129 -1.45 0.09 -3.74
N GLY A 130 -0.86 -0.01 -4.93
CA GLY A 130 -1.55 -0.48 -6.13
C GLY A 130 -1.93 -1.95 -6.03
N CYS A 131 -1.06 -2.79 -5.46
CA CYS A 131 -1.39 -4.17 -5.16
C CYS A 131 -2.49 -4.27 -4.10
N LEU A 132 -2.41 -3.48 -3.03
CA LEU A 132 -3.42 -3.42 -1.98
C LEU A 132 -4.78 -2.92 -2.48
N ARG A 133 -4.79 -2.02 -3.47
CA ARG A 133 -6.02 -1.63 -4.17
C ARG A 133 -6.72 -2.85 -4.76
N VAL A 134 -5.98 -3.69 -5.51
CA VAL A 134 -6.54 -4.92 -6.10
C VAL A 134 -7.09 -5.84 -5.02
N VAL A 135 -6.38 -6.01 -3.90
CA VAL A 135 -6.88 -6.81 -2.75
C VAL A 135 -8.25 -6.30 -2.28
N LEU A 136 -8.39 -4.99 -2.05
CA LEU A 136 -9.66 -4.40 -1.60
C LEU A 136 -10.79 -4.57 -2.63
N GLU A 137 -10.50 -4.39 -3.92
CA GLU A 137 -11.47 -4.56 -5.00
C GLU A 137 -11.99 -6.01 -5.06
N GLN A 138 -11.07 -6.98 -5.00
CA GLN A 138 -11.44 -8.40 -5.04
C GLN A 138 -12.11 -8.86 -3.76
N LEU A 139 -11.74 -8.33 -2.58
CA LEU A 139 -12.45 -8.59 -1.33
C LEU A 139 -13.91 -8.16 -1.38
N ALA A 140 -14.18 -6.98 -1.94
CA ALA A 140 -15.56 -6.52 -2.12
C ALA A 140 -16.36 -7.47 -3.04
N ARG A 141 -15.72 -7.99 -4.08
CA ARG A 141 -16.31 -9.00 -4.98
C ARG A 141 -16.58 -10.32 -4.25
N ILE A 142 -15.58 -10.87 -3.53
CA ILE A 142 -15.68 -12.09 -2.71
C ILE A 142 -16.84 -11.98 -1.71
N ARG A 143 -16.89 -10.87 -0.95
CA ARG A 143 -17.95 -10.62 0.03
C ARG A 143 -19.33 -10.50 -0.61
N THR A 144 -19.43 -9.84 -1.78
CA THR A 144 -20.71 -9.70 -2.49
C THR A 144 -21.22 -11.06 -2.96
N TRP A 145 -20.35 -11.93 -3.47
CA TRP A 145 -20.73 -13.29 -3.85
C TRP A 145 -21.24 -14.11 -2.67
N ARG A 146 -20.58 -14.03 -1.50
CA ARG A 146 -21.02 -14.73 -0.28
C ARG A 146 -22.35 -14.21 0.25
N THR A 147 -22.47 -12.89 0.39
CA THR A 147 -23.61 -12.27 1.10
C THR A 147 -24.80 -11.97 0.20
N LYS A 148 -24.59 -11.75 -1.11
CA LYS A 148 -25.59 -11.28 -2.07
C LYS A 148 -25.35 -11.89 -3.47
N PRO A 149 -25.40 -13.22 -3.63
CA PRO A 149 -25.03 -13.92 -4.87
C PRO A 149 -25.85 -13.45 -6.10
N GLU A 150 -27.14 -13.15 -5.93
CA GLU A 150 -27.97 -12.64 -7.03
C GLU A 150 -27.52 -11.28 -7.55
N ILE A 151 -27.04 -10.41 -6.66
CA ILE A 151 -26.50 -9.10 -7.05
C ILE A 151 -25.13 -9.30 -7.71
N ALA A 152 -24.31 -10.21 -7.18
CA ALA A 152 -23.01 -10.53 -7.75
C ALA A 152 -23.15 -11.01 -9.21
N ARG A 153 -24.08 -11.93 -9.51
CA ARG A 153 -24.35 -12.38 -10.89
C ARG A 153 -24.73 -11.24 -11.82
N LYS A 154 -25.56 -10.30 -11.36
CA LYS A 154 -25.95 -9.12 -12.16
C LYS A 154 -24.78 -8.18 -12.44
N LEU A 155 -23.88 -8.02 -11.46
CA LEU A 155 -22.66 -7.23 -11.63
C LEU A 155 -21.70 -7.90 -12.62
N GLU A 156 -21.49 -9.21 -12.54
CA GLU A 156 -20.65 -9.94 -13.51
C GLU A 156 -21.18 -9.86 -14.94
N ALA A 157 -22.50 -9.97 -15.11
CA ALA A 157 -23.11 -9.95 -16.43
C ALA A 157 -23.01 -8.57 -17.12
N ARG A 158 -22.64 -7.51 -16.39
CA ARG A 158 -22.50 -6.15 -16.92
C ARG A 158 -21.03 -5.84 -17.23
N PRO A 159 -20.66 -5.65 -18.51
CA PRO A 159 -19.29 -5.27 -18.89
C PRO A 159 -18.83 -3.91 -18.32
N GLN A 160 -19.77 -3.02 -17.99
CA GLN A 160 -19.48 -1.68 -17.45
C GLN A 160 -19.29 -1.67 -15.92
N THR A 161 -19.39 -2.83 -15.27
CA THR A 161 -19.22 -2.92 -13.82
C THR A 161 -17.82 -2.51 -13.42
N THR A 162 -17.73 -1.53 -12.52
CA THR A 162 -16.46 -1.02 -12.00
C THR A 162 -16.18 -1.55 -10.60
N PRO A 163 -14.93 -1.49 -10.10
CA PRO A 163 -14.62 -1.88 -8.72
C PRO A 163 -15.43 -1.10 -7.65
N ARG A 164 -15.85 0.13 -7.96
CA ARG A 164 -16.69 0.94 -7.08
C ARG A 164 -18.07 0.31 -6.86
N ASP A 165 -18.62 -0.33 -7.89
CA ASP A 165 -19.94 -0.98 -7.80
C ASP A 165 -19.91 -2.16 -6.82
N TRP A 166 -18.83 -2.94 -6.84
CA TRP A 166 -18.61 -4.04 -5.89
C TRP A 166 -18.49 -3.54 -4.45
N ILE A 167 -17.68 -2.49 -4.21
CA ILE A 167 -17.55 -1.87 -2.89
C ILE A 167 -18.90 -1.37 -2.38
N ASN A 168 -19.72 -0.80 -3.27
CA ASN A 168 -21.02 -0.31 -2.88
C ASN A 168 -21.97 -1.44 -2.47
N LYS A 169 -21.98 -2.53 -3.25
CA LYS A 169 -22.92 -3.65 -3.03
C LYS A 169 -22.52 -4.56 -1.87
N CYS A 170 -21.23 -4.70 -1.57
CA CYS A 170 -20.75 -5.48 -0.42
C CYS A 170 -21.02 -4.80 0.94
N GLY A 171 -21.46 -3.53 0.93
CA GLY A 171 -21.74 -2.74 2.13
C GLY A 171 -20.57 -1.89 2.62
N TRP A 172 -19.46 -1.83 1.88
CA TRP A 172 -18.27 -1.08 2.25
C TRP A 172 -18.15 0.28 1.55
N ASN A 173 -19.28 0.94 1.28
CA ASN A 173 -19.33 2.27 0.64
C ASN A 173 -18.31 3.28 1.20
N ARG A 174 -18.04 3.20 2.51
CA ARG A 174 -17.10 4.08 3.21
C ARG A 174 -15.63 3.88 2.80
N LEU A 175 -15.26 2.69 2.30
CA LEU A 175 -13.90 2.39 1.83
C LEU A 175 -13.60 2.94 0.44
N ARG A 176 -14.55 3.59 -0.24
CA ARG A 176 -14.30 4.20 -1.55
C ARG A 176 -13.18 5.24 -1.53
N VAL A 177 -13.07 5.98 -0.43
CA VAL A 177 -12.02 6.99 -0.23
C VAL A 177 -10.66 6.31 -0.15
N LEU A 178 -10.57 5.23 0.63
CA LEU A 178 -9.37 4.40 0.73
C LEU A 178 -9.01 3.76 -0.63
N LEU A 179 -10.00 3.24 -1.38
CA LEU A 179 -9.78 2.68 -2.71
C LEU A 179 -9.16 3.70 -3.67
N LYS A 180 -9.68 4.93 -3.65
CA LYS A 180 -9.14 6.04 -4.47
C LYS A 180 -7.71 6.37 -4.05
N ALA A 181 -7.47 6.55 -2.75
CA ALA A 181 -6.16 6.87 -2.20
C ALA A 181 -5.10 5.80 -2.54
N LEU A 182 -5.43 4.52 -2.42
CA LEU A 182 -4.53 3.42 -2.80
C LEU A 182 -4.07 3.51 -4.26
N GLY A 183 -4.97 3.91 -5.17
CA GLY A 183 -4.63 4.11 -6.58
C GLY A 183 -3.78 5.35 -6.82
N GLU A 184 -4.18 6.50 -6.28
CA GLU A 184 -3.48 7.77 -6.45
C GLU A 184 -2.06 7.73 -5.86
N PHE A 185 -1.92 7.12 -4.69
CA PHE A 185 -0.64 6.95 -4.02
C PHE A 185 0.33 6.07 -4.83
N ALA A 186 -0.17 5.02 -5.49
CA ALA A 186 0.65 4.10 -6.27
C ALA A 186 1.18 4.70 -7.58
N HIS A 187 0.46 5.66 -8.16
CA HIS A 187 0.83 6.24 -9.46
C HIS A 187 1.79 7.43 -9.35
N GLY A 188 1.76 8.20 -8.26
CA GLY A 188 2.75 9.24 -7.95
C GLY A 188 2.96 10.34 -9.01
N ALA A 189 2.17 10.35 -10.09
CA ALA A 189 2.38 11.22 -11.25
C ALA A 189 1.93 12.66 -11.00
N ASP A 190 0.98 12.86 -10.08
CA ASP A 190 0.52 14.18 -9.63
C ASP A 190 0.85 14.33 -8.14
N PRO A 191 1.79 15.24 -7.78
CA PRO A 191 2.18 15.48 -6.39
C PRO A 191 1.00 15.84 -5.48
N ASN A 192 0.01 16.60 -5.96
CA ASN A 192 -1.12 17.05 -5.15
C ASN A 192 -2.05 15.88 -4.78
N ASN A 193 -2.28 14.98 -5.73
CA ASN A 193 -3.06 13.76 -5.49
C ASN A 193 -2.30 12.80 -4.59
N TRP A 194 -0.97 12.75 -4.71
CA TRP A 194 -0.13 11.91 -3.86
C TRP A 194 -0.21 12.33 -2.39
N TYR A 195 -0.05 13.62 -2.06
CA TYR A 195 -0.15 14.11 -0.68
C TYR A 195 -1.55 13.87 -0.09
N THR A 196 -2.60 14.16 -0.87
CA THR A 196 -3.98 13.91 -0.45
C THR A 196 -4.22 12.42 -0.18
N ALA A 197 -3.69 11.54 -1.02
CA ALA A 197 -3.78 10.10 -0.83
C ALA A 197 -2.99 9.64 0.41
N HIS A 198 -1.81 10.20 0.65
CA HIS A 198 -1.00 9.93 1.83
C HIS A 198 -1.77 10.30 3.11
N ASP A 199 -2.37 11.48 3.16
CA ASP A 199 -3.17 11.95 4.30
C ASP A 199 -4.35 11.03 4.61
N VAL A 200 -4.97 10.46 3.56
CA VAL A 200 -6.03 9.45 3.73
C VAL A 200 -5.49 8.19 4.40
N LEU A 201 -4.30 7.71 4.02
CA LEU A 201 -3.68 6.53 4.65
C LEU A 201 -3.35 6.80 6.12
N ILE A 202 -2.81 7.99 6.44
CA ILE A 202 -2.49 8.42 7.80
C ILE A 202 -3.76 8.44 8.66
N ARG A 203 -4.83 9.07 8.20
CA ARG A 203 -6.07 9.22 8.98
C ARG A 203 -6.88 7.95 9.08
N THR A 204 -6.63 6.97 8.21
CA THR A 204 -7.20 5.63 8.34
C THR A 204 -6.56 4.90 9.53
N ASN A 205 -5.37 5.33 9.96
CA ASN A 205 -4.67 4.84 11.13
C ASN A 205 -5.05 5.61 12.41
N GLN A 206 -6.30 5.49 12.87
CA GLN A 206 -6.78 6.22 14.05
C GLN A 206 -6.31 5.57 15.36
N GLY A 207 -5.70 6.35 16.24
CA GLY A 207 -5.28 5.92 17.58
C GLY A 207 -3.77 6.03 17.84
N GLU A 208 -2.98 6.30 16.80
CA GLU A 208 -1.56 6.61 16.93
C GLU A 208 -1.33 8.12 17.01
N ASP A 209 -0.25 8.53 17.68
CA ASP A 209 0.27 9.91 17.61
C ASP A 209 0.43 10.33 16.15
N GLN A 210 0.15 11.58 15.82
CA GLN A 210 0.16 12.09 14.43
C GLN A 210 1.49 11.82 13.73
N HIS A 211 2.62 11.99 14.44
CA HIS A 211 3.94 11.70 13.89
C HIS A 211 4.20 10.21 13.66
N LEU A 212 3.57 9.33 14.44
CA LEU A 212 3.64 7.89 14.24
C LEU A 212 2.75 7.49 13.06
N ALA A 213 1.52 8.01 13.01
CA ALA A 213 0.55 7.74 11.95
C ALA A 213 1.08 8.13 10.55
N GLU A 214 1.85 9.22 10.45
CA GLU A 214 2.58 9.63 9.24
C GLU A 214 3.55 8.57 8.72
N ARG A 215 4.13 7.78 9.62
CA ARG A 215 5.17 6.77 9.29
C ARG A 215 4.57 5.38 9.10
N THR A 216 3.48 5.08 9.78
CA THR A 216 2.87 3.75 9.85
C THR A 216 1.61 3.60 9.00
N GLY A 217 1.10 4.67 8.36
CA GLY A 217 -0.14 4.64 7.58
C GLY A 217 -0.20 3.54 6.51
N ARG A 218 0.92 3.25 5.83
CA ARG A 218 1.04 2.14 4.87
C ARG A 218 0.95 0.78 5.54
N THR A 219 1.67 0.60 6.65
CA THR A 219 1.64 -0.64 7.45
C THR A 219 0.24 -0.88 8.03
N SER A 220 -0.40 0.15 8.56
CA SER A 220 -1.78 0.09 9.05
C SER A 220 -2.75 -0.32 7.94
N THR A 221 -2.62 0.29 6.75
CA THR A 221 -3.43 -0.07 5.58
C THR A 221 -3.23 -1.52 5.14
N LEU A 222 -1.98 -2.00 5.11
CA LEU A 222 -1.66 -3.40 4.82
C LEU A 222 -2.32 -4.34 5.85
N ARG A 223 -2.15 -4.09 7.15
CA ARG A 223 -2.75 -4.89 8.22
C ARG A 223 -4.28 -4.92 8.16
N ASN A 224 -4.89 -3.77 7.89
CA ASN A 224 -6.34 -3.67 7.73
C ASN A 224 -6.84 -4.56 6.58
N LEU A 225 -6.16 -4.58 5.44
CA LEU A 225 -6.54 -5.45 4.32
C LEU A 225 -6.23 -6.92 4.57
N ILE A 226 -5.16 -7.25 5.30
CA ILE A 226 -4.90 -8.61 5.77
C ILE A 226 -6.05 -9.09 6.64
N ASN A 227 -6.45 -8.30 7.65
CA ASN A 227 -7.55 -8.63 8.55
C ASN A 227 -8.89 -8.80 7.81
N LEU A 228 -9.18 -7.92 6.84
CA LEU A 228 -10.38 -8.05 6.00
C LEU A 228 -10.35 -9.33 5.16
N LEU A 229 -9.19 -9.70 4.60
CA LEU A 229 -9.05 -10.96 3.86
C LEU A 229 -9.16 -12.18 4.76
N GLN A 230 -8.51 -12.18 5.92
CA GLN A 230 -8.63 -13.26 6.88
C GLN A 230 -10.08 -13.44 7.33
N GLY A 231 -10.80 -12.34 7.60
CA GLY A 231 -12.21 -12.35 7.95
C GLY A 231 -13.10 -12.95 6.86
N GLU A 232 -12.91 -12.56 5.61
CA GLU A 232 -13.66 -13.16 4.49
C GLU A 232 -13.26 -14.62 4.27
N CYS A 233 -11.99 -14.99 4.43
CA CYS A 233 -11.56 -16.37 4.35
C CYS A 233 -12.28 -17.24 5.39
N ALA A 234 -12.28 -16.81 6.64
CA ALA A 234 -12.94 -17.53 7.72
C ALA A 234 -14.46 -17.66 7.48
N ALA A 235 -15.11 -16.59 7.03
CA ALA A 235 -16.53 -16.62 6.72
C ALA A 235 -16.88 -17.56 5.55
N TRP A 236 -16.00 -17.68 4.54
CA TRP A 236 -16.17 -18.68 3.48
C TRP A 236 -15.88 -20.11 3.96
N LEU A 237 -14.95 -20.29 4.90
CA LEU A 237 -14.70 -21.60 5.50
C LEU A 237 -15.88 -22.09 6.31
N GLU A 238 -16.61 -21.21 7.01
CA GLU A 238 -17.84 -21.58 7.72
C GLU A 238 -18.86 -22.24 6.77
N ASP A 239 -18.95 -21.74 5.53
CA ASP A 239 -19.83 -22.28 4.48
C ASP A 239 -19.27 -23.54 3.78
N ILE A 240 -17.99 -23.87 3.96
CA ILE A 240 -17.32 -25.03 3.33
C ILE A 240 -17.18 -26.16 4.35
N ASP A 241 -16.49 -25.90 5.46
CA ASP A 241 -16.19 -26.84 6.53
C ASP A 241 -16.02 -26.06 7.86
N PRO A 242 -17.02 -26.13 8.76
CA PRO A 242 -16.97 -25.46 10.06
C PRO A 242 -15.82 -25.92 10.97
N VAL A 243 -15.32 -27.16 10.82
CA VAL A 243 -14.20 -27.68 11.62
C VAL A 243 -12.90 -27.01 11.20
N ILE A 244 -12.68 -26.90 9.88
CA ILE A 244 -11.53 -26.16 9.34
C ILE A 244 -11.63 -24.68 9.70
N SER A 245 -12.83 -24.08 9.62
CA SER A 245 -13.04 -22.69 10.02
C SER A 245 -12.64 -22.43 11.47
N LYS A 246 -13.08 -23.30 12.40
CA LYS A 246 -12.69 -23.19 13.82
C LYS A 246 -11.16 -23.23 13.99
N GLY A 247 -10.50 -24.21 13.36
CA GLY A 247 -9.03 -24.31 13.41
C GLY A 247 -8.33 -23.08 12.80
N TYR A 248 -8.90 -22.52 11.72
CA TYR A 248 -8.35 -21.32 11.09
C TYR A 248 -8.45 -20.10 12.02
N TRP A 249 -9.59 -19.87 12.67
CA TRP A 249 -9.77 -18.81 13.67
C TRP A 249 -8.73 -18.90 14.80
N GLU A 250 -8.44 -20.11 15.30
CA GLU A 250 -7.42 -20.36 16.32
C GLU A 250 -6.01 -19.99 15.84
N VAL A 251 -5.66 -20.32 14.60
CA VAL A 251 -4.34 -20.03 14.01
C VAL A 251 -4.13 -18.53 13.79
N ILE A 252 -5.12 -17.83 13.22
CA ILE A 252 -5.02 -16.38 12.98
C ILE A 252 -5.22 -15.56 14.26
N ARG A 253 -5.61 -16.19 15.38
CA ARG A 253 -5.84 -15.56 16.68
C ARG A 253 -6.83 -14.39 16.63
N LEU A 254 -7.80 -14.51 15.74
CA LEU A 254 -8.93 -13.61 15.61
C LEU A 254 -10.21 -14.34 16.00
N ASP A 255 -11.25 -13.57 16.25
CA ASP A 255 -12.62 -14.05 16.34
C ASP A 255 -13.51 -13.17 15.46
N SER A 256 -14.73 -13.62 15.21
CA SER A 256 -15.68 -12.93 14.34
C SER A 256 -16.00 -11.51 14.85
N ASP A 257 -16.09 -11.33 16.17
CA ASP A 257 -16.37 -10.03 16.79
C ASP A 257 -15.20 -9.05 16.60
N ARG A 258 -13.96 -9.48 16.80
CA ARG A 258 -12.75 -8.70 16.56
C ARG A 258 -12.61 -8.30 15.11
N VAL A 259 -12.89 -9.21 14.17
CA VAL A 259 -12.91 -8.89 12.73
C VAL A 259 -14.00 -7.88 12.42
N ALA A 260 -15.20 -8.02 13.00
CA ALA A 260 -16.29 -7.07 12.80
C ALA A 260 -15.95 -5.68 13.36
N GLN A 261 -15.39 -5.62 14.56
CA GLN A 261 -14.93 -4.38 15.20
C GLN A 261 -13.81 -3.71 14.40
N GLY A 262 -12.82 -4.49 13.94
CA GLY A 262 -11.74 -4.01 13.09
C GLY A 262 -12.27 -3.49 11.75
N THR A 263 -13.18 -4.23 11.11
CA THR A 263 -13.83 -3.80 9.86
C THR A 263 -14.58 -2.48 10.05
N GLU A 264 -15.40 -2.36 11.10
CA GLU A 264 -16.13 -1.11 11.38
C GLU A 264 -15.21 0.04 11.79
N HIS A 265 -14.09 -0.24 12.46
CA HIS A 265 -13.05 0.74 12.71
C HIS A 265 -12.51 1.30 11.38
N VAL A 266 -12.02 0.44 10.48
CA VAL A 266 -11.48 0.86 9.16
C VAL A 266 -12.54 1.62 8.35
N LEU A 267 -13.79 1.16 8.36
CA LEU A 267 -14.91 1.83 7.68
C LEU A 267 -15.14 3.25 8.24
N ARG A 268 -15.12 3.43 9.56
CA ARG A 268 -15.29 4.74 10.19
C ARG A 268 -14.10 5.66 9.91
N SER A 269 -12.88 5.14 10.00
CA SER A 269 -11.66 5.93 9.77
C SER A 269 -11.55 6.39 8.31
N ALA A 270 -11.81 5.51 7.35
CA ALA A 270 -11.87 5.88 5.93
C ALA A 270 -12.96 6.92 5.63
N TRP A 271 -14.11 6.84 6.31
CA TRP A 271 -15.19 7.81 6.17
C TRP A 271 -14.83 9.18 6.76
N ALA A 272 -14.12 9.21 7.88
CA ALA A 272 -13.63 10.46 8.47
C ALA A 272 -12.65 11.18 7.53
N ALA A 273 -11.83 10.42 6.78
CA ALA A 273 -10.88 10.97 5.82
C ALA A 273 -11.51 11.60 4.55
N ARG A 274 -12.80 11.36 4.27
CA ARG A 274 -13.46 11.77 3.01
C ARG A 274 -13.46 13.29 2.75
N ASN A 275 -13.56 14.10 3.79
CA ASN A 275 -13.75 15.56 3.68
C ASN A 275 -12.50 16.30 3.17
N MET A 276 -11.37 15.60 3.03
CA MET A 276 -10.11 16.16 2.54
C MET A 276 -9.97 16.05 1.03
N THR A 277 -10.55 15.01 0.41
CA THR A 277 -10.56 14.86 -1.05
C THR A 277 -11.32 15.97 -1.78
N THR A 278 -12.14 16.74 -1.07
CA THR A 278 -12.93 17.87 -1.59
C THR A 278 -12.25 19.24 -1.42
N ARG A 279 -11.15 19.36 -0.67
CA ARG A 279 -10.45 20.65 -0.45
C ARG A 279 -9.35 20.97 -1.48
N GLY A 280 -9.16 20.11 -2.49
CA GLY A 280 -8.19 20.33 -3.57
C GLY A 280 -8.68 21.18 -4.75
N THR A 281 -9.91 21.69 -4.72
CA THR A 281 -10.50 22.48 -5.82
C THR A 281 -11.26 23.71 -5.33
N THR A 282 -10.66 24.47 -4.43
CA THR A 282 -11.02 25.88 -4.27
C THR A 282 -9.74 26.68 -4.42
N SER A 283 -9.48 27.13 -5.64
CA SER A 283 -8.70 28.33 -5.88
C SER A 283 -9.22 29.40 -4.92
N SER A 284 -8.39 29.81 -3.98
CA SER A 284 -8.61 31.00 -3.19
C SER A 284 -8.39 32.21 -4.10
N GLU A 285 -9.33 32.45 -5.00
CA GLU A 285 -9.69 33.80 -5.41
C GLU A 285 -10.59 34.33 -4.30
N ASP A 286 -9.99 35.03 -3.34
CA ASP A 286 -10.64 36.17 -2.68
C ASP A 286 -9.65 36.86 -1.73
N GLY A 287 -9.38 38.12 -2.03
CA GLY A 287 -8.96 39.10 -1.03
C GLY A 287 -7.49 39.51 -1.02
N MET A 288 -6.96 40.04 -2.14
CA MET A 288 -5.88 41.02 -2.04
C MET A 288 -6.23 42.25 -2.88
N THR A 289 -6.90 43.20 -2.25
CA THR A 289 -7.06 44.56 -2.77
C THR A 289 -5.66 45.18 -2.89
N PRO A 290 -5.27 45.79 -4.03
CA PRO A 290 -3.96 46.42 -4.13
C PRO A 290 -3.98 47.71 -3.32
N ALA A 291 -3.11 47.79 -2.30
CA ALA A 291 -2.86 49.03 -1.59
C ALA A 291 -2.20 50.03 -2.56
N ALA A 292 -2.89 51.15 -2.75
CA ALA A 292 -2.45 52.28 -3.54
C ALA A 292 -1.20 52.95 -2.96
N ASP A 293 -0.36 53.43 -3.87
CA ASP A 293 0.61 54.52 -3.79
C ASP A 293 0.85 55.18 -2.42
N VAL A 294 2.07 55.05 -1.92
CA VAL A 294 2.71 56.09 -1.11
C VAL A 294 4.11 56.33 -1.66
N ALA A 295 4.30 57.57 -2.10
CA ALA A 295 5.42 58.09 -2.86
C ALA A 295 6.78 58.01 -2.14
N GLU A 296 7.82 57.77 -2.95
CA GLU A 296 9.21 58.07 -2.64
C GLU A 296 9.38 59.53 -2.20
N THR A 297 10.02 59.73 -1.06
CA THR A 297 10.73 60.98 -0.75
C THR A 297 12.14 60.64 -0.29
N ALA A 298 13.10 60.97 -1.15
CA ALA A 298 14.54 60.89 -0.87
C ALA A 298 14.97 62.00 0.10
N PRO A 299 15.93 61.76 1.02
CA PRO A 299 16.63 62.85 1.68
C PRO A 299 17.83 63.30 0.84
N SER A 300 17.87 64.60 0.57
CA SER A 300 18.96 65.33 -0.09
C SER A 300 20.26 65.25 0.69
N SER A 301 21.37 65.06 -0.02
CA SER A 301 22.71 65.38 0.43
C SER A 301 22.85 66.89 0.67
N ASP A 302 23.33 67.29 1.85
CA ASP A 302 24.20 68.46 2.04
C ASP A 302 24.78 68.48 3.47
N ARG A 303 26.01 67.95 3.61
CA ARG A 303 27.20 68.58 4.21
C ARG A 303 28.28 67.54 4.51
#